data_AF-A0A6A2ZHE1-F1
#
_entry.id   AF-A0A6A2ZHE1-F1
#
_cell.length_a   1.000
_cell.length_b   1.000
_cell.length_c   1.000
_cell.angle_alpha   90.00
_cell.angle_beta   90.00
_cell.angle_gamma   90.00
#
_symmetry.space_group_name_H-M   'P 1'
#
loop_
_entity.id
_entity.type
_entity.pdbx_description
1 polymer ?
#
loop_
_entity_poly.entity_id
_entity_poly.type
_entity_poly.pdbx_seq_one_letter_code
_entity_poly.pdbx_strand_id
1 'polypeptide(L)'
;MTSHIVGYPRMGPKRELKFALESFWEGKSGAEDLKQAASDLRASIWKQMAEVGIKFIPSNRFSYYDHVLDTTAILGAVPPRYAWNGGEIGFEAVEEYKEAKALGIDTVPVLLGPLSYILEVVAELKEAGATWIQFDEPGLVMDLEVLQLQTFTNAYSELESSFSGLNVLIETYFADFPVQTFLRILLAKKVVVSTSCSLLHTAVDLGNETKLGKEIKSWLAFAAQKVVEHLIFFASNATSHASRRSSPRVKNDNVQKAVAALKDSDHRRATSVSARLAAQQKKINDYDYVNAMKEEIKNVVKLQEEVGIDVLVHGEPERNDMVEYFGEQLSGFAFTVNGWVQSYGSRCVKPPIIYGDVSRTRAMTVFWSTMAEGMTRRPMKGMLTGPVTILNWSSVRNDQERHETCYHIALAIKDEVKDLERADISVIQIDEAALREGLPLRKSEQPFYLEWAVQSFRITNCGIKDTTQIHTHMCYSNFNDIINAIINMDADVIAIENSKSDEKLVFQEGVKYDSGIGPGVYDIHSPRIPSTEEVADSINKMLEVLDSKVLWVNPDCGLKTRKYSEVEPALRNMVAAAKLVRTKLASGN
;
A
#
# COMPACT_ATOMS: atom_id res chain seq x y z
N MET A 1 -17.58 -29.11 12.91
CA MET A 1 -17.81 -27.65 12.81
C MET A 1 -17.79 -27.31 11.33
N THR A 2 -18.71 -26.50 10.85
CA THR A 2 -18.83 -26.19 9.41
C THR A 2 -17.79 -25.13 9.01
N SER A 3 -17.27 -25.18 7.79
CA SER A 3 -16.23 -24.27 7.27
C SER A 3 -16.74 -23.40 6.12
N HIS A 4 -16.25 -22.16 6.06
CA HIS A 4 -16.60 -21.14 5.09
C HIS A 4 -15.36 -20.36 4.64
N ILE A 5 -15.31 -19.95 3.37
CA ILE A 5 -14.30 -19.03 2.84
C ILE A 5 -15.02 -17.84 2.21
N VAL A 6 -14.75 -16.62 2.69
CA VAL A 6 -15.42 -15.39 2.23
C VAL A 6 -15.12 -15.09 0.75
N GLY A 7 -13.91 -15.42 0.30
CA GLY A 7 -13.43 -15.20 -1.07
C GLY A 7 -12.00 -15.70 -1.26
N TYR A 8 -11.51 -15.77 -2.50
CA TYR A 8 -10.20 -16.36 -2.84
C TYR A 8 -9.38 -15.50 -3.82
N PRO A 9 -8.03 -15.58 -3.81
CA PRO A 9 -7.22 -14.96 -4.85
C PRO A 9 -7.58 -15.43 -6.26
N ARG A 10 -7.70 -14.46 -7.17
CA ARG A 10 -8.08 -14.69 -8.57
C ARG A 10 -6.93 -14.63 -9.56
N MET A 11 -5.72 -14.27 -9.13
CA MET A 11 -4.58 -14.15 -10.05
C MET A 11 -4.01 -15.50 -10.49
N GLY A 12 -4.22 -16.53 -9.67
CA GLY A 12 -3.65 -17.88 -9.85
C GLY A 12 -2.24 -18.04 -9.26
N PRO A 13 -1.79 -19.28 -9.01
CA PRO A 13 -0.54 -19.58 -8.30
C PRO A 13 0.72 -18.95 -8.93
N LYS A 14 0.70 -18.70 -10.24
CA LYS A 14 1.80 -18.06 -10.99
C LYS A 14 1.36 -16.80 -11.75
N ARG A 15 0.23 -16.20 -11.33
CA ARG A 15 -0.38 -15.01 -11.96
C ARG A 15 -0.88 -15.31 -13.39
N GLU A 16 -1.43 -16.50 -13.61
CA GLU A 16 -2.03 -16.94 -14.87
C GLU A 16 -3.00 -15.88 -15.43
N LEU A 17 -3.89 -15.33 -14.58
CA LEU A 17 -4.85 -14.30 -15.00
C LEU A 17 -4.17 -13.00 -15.45
N LYS A 18 -3.06 -12.60 -14.80
CA LYS A 18 -2.29 -11.40 -15.20
C LYS A 18 -1.87 -11.49 -16.65
N PHE A 19 -1.20 -12.60 -16.98
CA PHE A 19 -0.61 -12.77 -18.30
C PHE A 19 -1.66 -13.05 -19.37
N ALA A 20 -2.77 -13.71 -19.01
CA ALA A 20 -3.91 -13.85 -19.91
C ALA A 20 -4.55 -12.49 -20.27
N LEU A 21 -4.76 -11.63 -19.27
CA LEU A 21 -5.28 -10.26 -19.49
C LEU A 21 -4.32 -9.42 -20.34
N GLU A 22 -3.03 -9.41 -20.02
CA GLU A 22 -2.03 -8.63 -20.75
C GLU A 22 -1.87 -9.13 -22.19
N SER A 23 -1.84 -10.45 -22.39
CA SER A 23 -1.84 -11.06 -23.73
C SER A 23 -3.08 -10.64 -24.54
N PHE A 24 -4.26 -10.63 -23.93
CA PHE A 24 -5.49 -10.18 -24.57
C PHE A 24 -5.44 -8.69 -24.93
N TRP A 25 -5.04 -7.81 -23.99
CA TRP A 25 -4.94 -6.36 -24.22
C TRP A 25 -3.90 -5.99 -25.28
N GLU A 26 -2.82 -6.77 -25.40
CA GLU A 26 -1.79 -6.60 -26.42
C GLU A 26 -2.18 -7.24 -27.77
N GLY A 27 -3.34 -7.89 -27.87
CA GLY A 27 -3.82 -8.55 -29.09
C GLY A 27 -3.07 -9.84 -29.44
N LYS A 28 -2.37 -10.45 -28.47
CA LYS A 28 -1.59 -11.70 -28.64
C LYS A 28 -2.44 -12.97 -28.45
N SER A 29 -3.62 -12.85 -27.84
CA SER A 29 -4.59 -13.94 -27.65
C SER A 29 -6.03 -13.44 -27.87
N GLY A 30 -6.95 -14.36 -28.19
CA GLY A 30 -8.37 -14.05 -28.40
C GLY A 30 -9.17 -13.98 -27.10
N ALA A 31 -10.42 -13.51 -27.19
CA ALA A 31 -11.34 -13.47 -26.06
C ALA A 31 -11.65 -14.86 -25.50
N GLU A 32 -11.74 -15.88 -26.37
CA GLU A 32 -11.99 -17.27 -25.94
C GLU A 32 -10.80 -17.85 -25.17
N ASP A 33 -9.56 -17.50 -25.51
CA ASP A 33 -8.38 -17.91 -24.74
C ASP A 33 -8.40 -17.31 -23.33
N LEU A 34 -8.79 -16.03 -23.20
CA LEU A 34 -8.93 -15.36 -21.91
C LEU A 34 -10.05 -15.99 -21.07
N LYS A 35 -11.20 -16.27 -21.67
CA LYS A 35 -12.32 -16.94 -21.01
C LYS A 35 -11.96 -18.35 -20.56
N GLN A 36 -11.23 -19.10 -21.38
CA GLN A 36 -10.76 -20.43 -21.02
C GLN A 36 -9.80 -20.37 -19.82
N ALA A 37 -8.83 -19.45 -19.83
CA ALA A 37 -7.91 -19.27 -18.71
C ALA A 37 -8.64 -18.90 -17.41
N ALA A 38 -9.69 -18.07 -17.50
CA ALA A 38 -10.54 -17.71 -16.36
C ALA A 38 -11.35 -18.90 -15.84
N SER A 39 -12.01 -19.65 -16.74
CA SER A 39 -12.78 -20.86 -16.41
C SER A 39 -11.92 -21.93 -15.76
N ASP A 40 -10.74 -22.22 -16.33
CA ASP A 40 -9.78 -23.18 -15.77
C ASP A 40 -9.35 -22.77 -14.37
N LEU A 41 -9.11 -21.47 -14.16
CA LEU A 41 -8.71 -20.95 -12.86
C LEU A 41 -9.83 -21.06 -11.82
N ARG A 42 -11.06 -20.66 -12.14
CA ARG A 42 -12.22 -20.84 -11.25
C ARG A 42 -12.45 -22.30 -10.90
N ALA A 43 -12.44 -23.18 -11.91
CA ALA A 43 -12.61 -24.61 -11.73
C ALA A 43 -11.51 -25.20 -10.81
N SER A 44 -10.26 -24.76 -10.97
CA SER A 44 -9.16 -25.21 -10.11
C SER A 44 -9.34 -24.78 -8.65
N ILE A 45 -9.81 -23.54 -8.42
CA ILE A 45 -10.04 -22.99 -7.08
C ILE A 45 -11.17 -23.74 -6.37
N TRP A 46 -12.31 -23.93 -7.05
CA TRP A 46 -13.45 -24.64 -6.48
C TRP A 46 -13.11 -26.09 -6.16
N LYS A 47 -12.43 -26.79 -7.08
CA LYS A 47 -11.95 -28.16 -6.84
C LYS A 47 -11.03 -28.23 -5.64
N GLN A 48 -10.06 -27.32 -5.54
CA GLN A 48 -9.14 -27.27 -4.40
C GLN A 48 -9.89 -27.15 -3.06
N MET A 49 -10.88 -26.24 -2.97
CA MET A 49 -11.66 -26.08 -1.75
C MET A 49 -12.58 -27.28 -1.46
N ALA A 50 -13.18 -27.86 -2.51
CA ALA A 50 -14.06 -29.02 -2.40
C ALA A 50 -13.30 -30.28 -1.96
N GLU A 51 -12.10 -30.51 -2.50
CA GLU A 51 -11.20 -31.63 -2.13
C GLU A 51 -10.77 -31.55 -0.68
N VAL A 52 -10.53 -30.34 -0.18
CA VAL A 52 -10.25 -30.10 1.24
C VAL A 52 -11.52 -30.35 2.07
N GLY A 53 -12.70 -30.10 1.54
CA GLY A 53 -13.98 -30.34 2.24
C GLY A 53 -14.55 -29.07 2.88
N ILE A 54 -14.27 -27.90 2.28
CA ILE A 54 -14.93 -26.65 2.65
C ILE A 54 -16.44 -26.78 2.36
N LYS A 55 -17.28 -26.46 3.35
CA LYS A 55 -18.73 -26.61 3.20
C LYS A 55 -19.36 -25.45 2.42
N PHE A 56 -18.90 -24.23 2.67
CA PHE A 56 -19.40 -23.03 2.02
C PHE A 56 -18.28 -22.42 1.16
N ILE A 57 -18.26 -22.81 -0.12
CA ILE A 57 -17.26 -22.40 -1.13
C ILE A 57 -17.80 -21.18 -1.88
N PRO A 58 -17.07 -20.06 -1.98
CA PRO A 58 -17.58 -18.86 -2.64
C PRO A 58 -17.58 -18.99 -4.18
N SER A 59 -18.62 -18.47 -4.83
CA SER A 59 -18.65 -18.16 -6.26
C SER A 59 -18.96 -16.67 -6.48
N ASN A 60 -18.74 -16.14 -7.69
CA ASN A 60 -18.84 -14.70 -7.99
C ASN A 60 -17.81 -13.83 -7.24
N ARG A 61 -16.66 -14.42 -6.88
CA ARG A 61 -15.49 -13.70 -6.33
C ARG A 61 -14.35 -13.59 -7.33
N PHE A 62 -14.39 -14.40 -8.39
CA PHE A 62 -13.54 -14.18 -9.55
C PHE A 62 -13.99 -12.90 -10.23
N SER A 63 -13.05 -12.23 -10.90
CA SER A 63 -13.34 -11.02 -11.67
C SER A 63 -12.14 -10.74 -12.58
N TYR A 64 -12.38 -10.27 -13.80
CA TYR A 64 -11.29 -9.95 -14.72
C TYR A 64 -10.48 -8.72 -14.28
N TYR A 65 -11.07 -7.82 -13.50
CA TYR A 65 -10.40 -6.56 -13.14
C TYR A 65 -10.71 -6.10 -11.72
N ASP A 66 -11.99 -5.95 -11.38
CA ASP A 66 -12.46 -5.53 -10.07
C ASP A 66 -13.95 -5.89 -9.88
N HIS A 67 -14.29 -6.44 -8.72
CA HIS A 67 -15.65 -6.90 -8.40
C HIS A 67 -16.68 -5.77 -8.24
N VAL A 68 -16.26 -4.54 -7.92
CA VAL A 68 -17.15 -3.38 -7.91
C VAL A 68 -17.38 -2.88 -9.34
N LEU A 69 -16.37 -3.00 -10.22
CA LEU A 69 -16.52 -2.76 -11.65
C LEU A 69 -17.49 -3.77 -12.29
N ASP A 70 -17.45 -5.04 -11.91
CA ASP A 70 -18.40 -6.04 -12.40
C ASP A 70 -19.83 -5.68 -11.99
N THR A 71 -20.03 -5.27 -10.72
CA THR A 71 -21.33 -4.75 -10.24
C THR A 71 -21.77 -3.53 -11.06
N THR A 72 -20.86 -2.61 -11.37
CA THR A 72 -21.15 -1.42 -12.21
C THR A 72 -21.61 -1.82 -13.61
N ALA A 73 -20.93 -2.80 -14.22
CA ALA A 73 -21.27 -3.31 -15.54
C ALA A 73 -22.65 -3.97 -15.52
N ILE A 74 -22.90 -4.87 -14.57
CA ILE A 74 -24.17 -5.60 -14.46
C ILE A 74 -25.36 -4.65 -14.29
N LEU A 75 -25.19 -3.53 -13.57
CA LEU A 75 -26.23 -2.51 -13.40
C LEU A 75 -26.46 -1.63 -14.64
N GLY A 76 -25.68 -1.82 -15.70
CA GLY A 76 -25.65 -0.91 -16.84
C GLY A 76 -25.23 0.50 -16.46
N ALA A 77 -24.55 0.68 -15.32
CA ALA A 77 -24.08 1.97 -14.82
C ALA A 77 -22.82 2.45 -15.56
N VAL A 78 -22.77 2.23 -16.88
CA VAL A 78 -21.64 2.53 -17.76
C VAL A 78 -21.73 4.00 -18.20
N PRO A 79 -20.72 4.85 -17.90
CA PRO A 79 -20.76 6.26 -18.28
C PRO A 79 -20.89 6.50 -19.79
N PRO A 80 -21.59 7.56 -20.24
CA PRO A 80 -21.86 7.82 -21.67
C PRO A 80 -20.62 7.84 -22.58
N ARG A 81 -19.45 8.24 -22.06
CA ARG A 81 -18.19 8.29 -22.81
C ARG A 81 -17.71 6.93 -23.33
N TYR A 82 -18.20 5.82 -22.78
CA TYR A 82 -17.91 4.47 -23.28
C TYR A 82 -18.84 4.05 -24.43
N ALA A 83 -19.80 4.88 -24.81
CA ALA A 83 -20.74 4.67 -25.92
C ALA A 83 -21.45 3.30 -25.88
N TRP A 84 -21.73 2.81 -24.67
CA TRP A 84 -22.49 1.58 -24.49
C TRP A 84 -23.97 1.86 -24.76
N ASN A 85 -24.56 1.14 -25.73
CA ASN A 85 -25.92 1.38 -26.23
C ASN A 85 -26.93 0.34 -25.69
N GLY A 86 -26.64 -0.27 -24.54
CA GLY A 86 -27.40 -1.39 -23.99
C GLY A 86 -26.98 -2.75 -24.54
N GLY A 87 -27.67 -3.80 -24.08
CA GLY A 87 -27.35 -5.20 -24.36
C GLY A 87 -27.30 -6.01 -23.06
N GLU A 88 -27.39 -7.33 -23.17
CA GLU A 88 -27.30 -8.22 -22.01
C GLU A 88 -25.87 -8.20 -21.48
N ILE A 89 -25.70 -7.67 -20.27
CA ILE A 89 -24.52 -7.92 -19.45
C ILE A 89 -24.93 -9.06 -18.55
N GLY A 90 -24.68 -10.29 -19.01
CA GLY A 90 -25.14 -11.50 -18.34
C GLY A 90 -24.73 -11.51 -16.87
N PHE A 91 -25.57 -12.13 -16.03
CA PHE A 91 -25.30 -12.25 -14.60
C PHE A 91 -24.14 -13.22 -14.37
N GLU A 92 -22.91 -12.70 -14.26
CA GLU A 92 -21.71 -13.51 -13.97
C GLU A 92 -21.92 -14.39 -12.72
N ALA A 93 -22.65 -13.89 -11.72
CA ALA A 93 -22.99 -14.66 -10.52
C ALA A 93 -23.78 -15.95 -10.80
N VAL A 94 -24.78 -15.89 -11.69
CA VAL A 94 -25.63 -17.03 -12.03
C VAL A 94 -24.86 -18.02 -12.90
N GLU A 95 -24.08 -17.52 -13.85
CA GLU A 95 -23.30 -18.36 -14.76
C GLU A 95 -22.13 -19.06 -14.03
N GLU A 96 -21.40 -18.36 -13.15
CA GLU A 96 -20.37 -18.99 -12.31
C GLU A 96 -20.97 -20.04 -11.35
N TYR A 97 -22.16 -19.78 -10.78
CA TYR A 97 -22.84 -20.76 -9.95
C TYR A 97 -23.23 -22.02 -10.73
N LYS A 98 -23.80 -21.86 -11.93
CA LYS A 98 -24.12 -22.99 -12.83
C LYS A 98 -22.86 -23.74 -13.27
N GLU A 99 -21.77 -23.03 -13.56
CA GLU A 99 -20.48 -23.61 -13.92
C GLU A 99 -19.93 -24.50 -12.78
N ALA A 100 -19.89 -23.99 -11.55
CA ALA A 100 -19.48 -24.77 -10.39
C ALA A 100 -20.39 -25.98 -10.14
N LYS A 101 -21.71 -25.80 -10.29
CA LYS A 101 -22.70 -26.86 -10.13
C LYS A 101 -22.55 -27.96 -11.18
N ALA A 102 -22.20 -27.61 -12.42
CA ALA A 102 -21.90 -28.59 -13.48
C ALA A 102 -20.65 -29.44 -13.16
N LEU A 103 -19.73 -28.92 -12.34
CA LEU A 103 -18.60 -29.67 -11.79
C LEU A 103 -18.97 -30.52 -10.55
N GLY A 104 -20.24 -30.51 -10.13
CA GLY A 104 -20.71 -31.20 -8.93
C GLY A 104 -20.38 -30.48 -7.61
N ILE A 105 -20.04 -29.19 -7.68
CA ILE A 105 -19.63 -28.39 -6.52
C ILE A 105 -20.74 -27.39 -6.18
N ASP A 106 -21.29 -27.50 -4.98
CA ASP A 106 -22.27 -26.54 -4.46
C ASP A 106 -21.52 -25.33 -3.88
N THR A 107 -21.80 -24.14 -4.43
CA THR A 107 -21.14 -22.88 -4.03
C THR A 107 -22.12 -21.91 -3.40
N VAL A 108 -21.60 -20.91 -2.68
CA VAL A 108 -22.32 -19.78 -2.12
C VAL A 108 -22.01 -18.57 -3.00
N PRO A 109 -22.96 -18.11 -3.84
CA PRO A 109 -22.77 -16.89 -4.62
C PRO A 109 -22.62 -15.69 -3.70
N VAL A 110 -21.65 -14.84 -4.00
CA VAL A 110 -21.42 -13.59 -3.27
C VAL A 110 -21.91 -12.41 -4.08
N LEU A 111 -22.83 -11.62 -3.53
CA LEU A 111 -23.45 -10.49 -4.22
C LEU A 111 -23.07 -9.15 -3.58
N LEU A 112 -23.00 -8.13 -4.43
CA LEU A 112 -22.85 -6.71 -4.13
C LEU A 112 -23.75 -5.93 -5.10
N GLY A 113 -24.45 -4.89 -4.65
CA GLY A 113 -25.19 -4.00 -5.55
C GLY A 113 -26.48 -3.43 -4.98
N PRO A 114 -27.20 -2.58 -5.75
CA PRO A 114 -28.48 -2.02 -5.36
C PRO A 114 -29.59 -3.09 -5.34
N LEU A 115 -30.64 -2.76 -4.60
CA LEU A 115 -31.75 -3.65 -4.32
C LEU A 115 -32.44 -4.26 -5.55
N SER A 116 -32.68 -3.46 -6.58
CA SER A 116 -33.37 -3.89 -7.81
C SER A 116 -32.64 -5.01 -8.53
N TYR A 117 -31.30 -4.96 -8.53
CA TYR A 117 -30.45 -6.00 -9.09
C TYR A 117 -30.46 -7.27 -8.25
N ILE A 118 -30.38 -7.11 -6.92
CA ILE A 118 -30.37 -8.23 -5.99
C ILE A 118 -31.65 -9.06 -6.13
N LEU A 119 -32.81 -8.43 -6.30
CA LEU A 119 -34.10 -9.13 -6.43
C LEU A 119 -34.13 -10.10 -7.63
N GLU A 120 -33.66 -9.66 -8.79
CA GLU A 120 -33.65 -10.46 -10.02
C GLU A 120 -32.64 -11.61 -9.93
N VAL A 121 -31.40 -11.33 -9.51
CA VAL A 121 -30.36 -12.35 -9.39
C VAL A 121 -30.67 -13.39 -8.32
N VAL A 122 -31.27 -13.00 -7.19
CA VAL A 122 -31.69 -13.94 -6.16
C VAL A 122 -32.74 -14.93 -6.70
N ALA A 123 -33.68 -14.46 -7.51
CA ALA A 123 -34.68 -15.33 -8.13
C ALA A 123 -34.01 -16.36 -9.05
N GLU A 124 -33.14 -15.93 -9.95
CA GLU A 124 -32.42 -16.82 -10.87
C GLU A 124 -31.49 -17.80 -10.16
N LEU A 125 -30.77 -17.36 -9.12
CA LEU A 125 -29.92 -18.23 -8.31
C LEU A 125 -30.75 -19.32 -7.61
N LYS A 126 -31.93 -18.98 -7.09
CA LYS A 126 -32.85 -19.97 -6.50
C LYS A 126 -33.36 -20.96 -7.53
N GLU A 127 -33.71 -20.51 -8.73
CA GLU A 127 -34.11 -21.38 -9.84
C GLU A 127 -32.97 -22.30 -10.29
N ALA A 128 -31.74 -21.79 -10.33
CA ALA A 128 -30.54 -22.59 -10.53
C ALA A 128 -30.26 -23.57 -9.37
N GLY A 129 -30.94 -23.39 -8.23
CA GLY A 129 -30.96 -24.28 -7.07
C GLY A 129 -29.98 -23.89 -5.97
N ALA A 130 -29.56 -22.64 -5.88
CA ALA A 130 -28.77 -22.12 -4.75
C ALA A 130 -29.62 -22.15 -3.47
N THR A 131 -29.00 -22.61 -2.37
CA THR A 131 -29.66 -22.69 -1.05
C THR A 131 -29.04 -21.78 0.00
N TRP A 132 -27.91 -21.16 -0.35
CA TRP A 132 -27.16 -20.18 0.42
C TRP A 132 -26.75 -19.02 -0.49
N ILE A 133 -26.69 -17.83 0.09
CA ILE A 133 -26.14 -16.63 -0.57
C ILE A 133 -25.40 -15.77 0.46
N GLN A 134 -24.37 -15.07 0.00
CA GLN A 134 -23.63 -14.11 0.81
C GLN A 134 -23.79 -12.70 0.24
N PHE A 135 -24.05 -11.74 1.12
CA PHE A 135 -23.98 -10.31 0.83
C PHE A 135 -22.81 -9.69 1.59
N ASP A 136 -21.90 -9.04 0.87
CA ASP A 136 -20.80 -8.30 1.48
C ASP A 136 -21.28 -6.89 1.84
N GLU A 137 -21.36 -6.59 3.14
CA GLU A 137 -21.74 -5.27 3.66
C GLU A 137 -20.60 -4.62 4.48
N PRO A 138 -19.37 -4.48 3.94
CA PRO A 138 -18.26 -3.90 4.68
C PRO A 138 -18.50 -2.45 5.10
N GLY A 139 -19.45 -1.74 4.46
CA GLY A 139 -19.88 -0.42 4.90
C GLY A 139 -20.39 -0.38 6.35
N LEU A 140 -20.91 -1.49 6.88
CA LEU A 140 -21.39 -1.58 8.26
C LEU A 140 -20.27 -1.47 9.31
N VAL A 141 -19.00 -1.68 8.93
CA VAL A 141 -17.87 -1.50 9.84
C VAL A 141 -17.36 -0.05 9.87
N MET A 142 -17.97 0.86 9.11
CA MET A 142 -17.65 2.28 9.14
C MET A 142 -18.42 3.00 10.24
N ASP A 143 -18.03 4.24 10.55
CA ASP A 143 -18.79 5.11 11.45
C ASP A 143 -19.97 5.72 10.70
N LEU A 144 -21.11 5.04 10.76
CA LEU A 144 -22.34 5.39 10.05
C LEU A 144 -23.29 6.23 10.90
N GLU A 145 -23.92 7.22 10.27
CA GLU A 145 -25.03 7.97 10.86
C GLU A 145 -26.32 7.15 10.94
N VAL A 146 -27.25 7.55 11.80
CA VAL A 146 -28.54 6.86 12.01
C VAL A 146 -29.30 6.66 10.71
N LEU A 147 -29.33 7.66 9.83
CA LEU A 147 -30.03 7.58 8.55
C LEU A 147 -29.37 6.54 7.62
N GLN A 148 -28.04 6.43 7.63
CA GLN A 148 -27.33 5.45 6.82
C GLN A 148 -27.61 4.02 7.31
N LEU A 149 -27.64 3.79 8.64
CA LEU A 149 -28.03 2.50 9.22
C LEU A 149 -29.48 2.12 8.91
N GLN A 150 -30.40 3.10 8.89
CA GLN A 150 -31.79 2.87 8.53
C GLN A 150 -31.93 2.40 7.07
N THR A 151 -31.07 2.86 6.16
CA THR A 151 -31.06 2.41 4.76
C THR A 151 -30.82 0.91 4.64
N PHE A 152 -29.91 0.33 5.43
CA PHE A 152 -29.72 -1.14 5.47
C PHE A 152 -30.97 -1.84 5.98
N THR A 153 -31.56 -1.35 7.07
CA THR A 153 -32.80 -1.94 7.63
C THR A 153 -33.90 -1.97 6.57
N ASN A 154 -34.12 -0.86 5.87
CA ASN A 154 -35.14 -0.76 4.83
C ASN A 154 -34.85 -1.72 3.66
N ALA A 155 -33.59 -1.77 3.18
CA ALA A 155 -33.21 -2.63 2.06
C ALA A 155 -33.43 -4.12 2.38
N TYR A 156 -32.98 -4.59 3.55
CA TYR A 156 -33.15 -6.00 3.94
C TYR A 156 -34.60 -6.36 4.28
N SER A 157 -35.41 -5.41 4.80
CA SER A 157 -36.85 -5.62 4.94
C SER A 157 -37.56 -5.79 3.59
N GLU A 158 -37.13 -5.05 2.57
CA GLU A 158 -37.70 -5.20 1.21
C GLU A 158 -37.29 -6.54 0.56
N LEU A 159 -36.08 -7.03 0.84
CA LEU A 159 -35.59 -8.32 0.34
C LEU A 159 -36.15 -9.56 1.06
N GLU A 160 -36.73 -9.40 2.26
CA GLU A 160 -37.10 -10.52 3.14
C GLU A 160 -37.96 -11.57 2.43
N SER A 161 -38.94 -11.13 1.64
CA SER A 161 -39.84 -12.04 0.92
C SER A 161 -39.12 -12.86 -0.16
N SER A 162 -38.17 -12.26 -0.87
CA SER A 162 -37.35 -12.89 -1.92
C SER A 162 -36.42 -13.95 -1.35
N PHE A 163 -35.99 -13.78 -0.09
CA PHE A 163 -35.13 -14.71 0.63
C PHE A 163 -35.84 -15.96 1.16
N SER A 164 -37.17 -16.07 1.02
CA SER A 164 -37.90 -17.27 1.44
C SER A 164 -37.34 -18.54 0.79
N GLY A 165 -36.93 -19.52 1.60
CA GLY A 165 -36.30 -20.76 1.14
C GLY A 165 -34.79 -20.67 0.87
N LEU A 166 -34.16 -19.54 1.18
CA LEU A 166 -32.73 -19.29 1.01
C LEU A 166 -32.09 -18.95 2.36
N ASN A 167 -30.89 -19.48 2.63
CA ASN A 167 -30.10 -19.03 3.77
C ASN A 167 -29.26 -17.81 3.35
N VAL A 168 -29.34 -16.74 4.12
CA VAL A 168 -28.65 -15.47 3.82
C VAL A 168 -27.54 -15.25 4.84
N LEU A 169 -26.32 -15.04 4.34
CA LEU A 169 -25.16 -14.63 5.11
C LEU A 169 -24.87 -13.16 4.81
N ILE A 170 -24.80 -12.31 5.84
CA ILE A 170 -24.31 -10.93 5.71
C ILE A 170 -22.88 -10.93 6.24
N GLU A 171 -21.92 -10.66 5.37
CA GLU A 171 -20.50 -10.63 5.70
C GLU A 171 -20.00 -9.21 5.95
N THR A 172 -19.07 -9.11 6.90
CA THR A 172 -18.40 -7.86 7.27
C THR A 172 -16.99 -8.17 7.69
N TYR A 173 -16.06 -7.26 7.42
CA TYR A 173 -14.64 -7.53 7.63
C TYR A 173 -13.85 -6.23 7.84
N PHE A 174 -12.57 -6.38 8.16
CA PHE A 174 -11.58 -5.33 8.44
C PHE A 174 -11.70 -4.61 9.79
N ALA A 175 -12.89 -4.44 10.35
CA ALA A 175 -13.08 -3.87 11.69
C ALA A 175 -14.23 -4.56 12.44
N ASP A 176 -14.38 -4.21 13.72
CA ASP A 176 -15.43 -4.69 14.60
C ASP A 176 -16.80 -4.07 14.26
N PHE A 177 -17.86 -4.54 14.93
CA PHE A 177 -19.17 -3.89 14.93
C PHE A 177 -19.35 -3.05 16.20
N PRO A 178 -20.12 -1.96 16.15
CA PRO A 178 -20.51 -1.24 17.36
C PRO A 178 -21.17 -2.18 18.39
N VAL A 179 -20.75 -2.07 19.65
CA VAL A 179 -21.04 -2.98 20.79
C VAL A 179 -22.51 -3.40 20.93
N GLN A 180 -23.46 -2.53 20.54
CA GLN A 180 -24.91 -2.80 20.65
C GLN A 180 -25.38 -3.98 19.77
N THR A 181 -24.68 -4.27 18.66
CA THR A 181 -25.00 -5.39 17.76
C THR A 181 -24.37 -6.70 18.23
N PHE A 182 -23.17 -6.63 18.82
CA PHE A 182 -22.40 -7.78 19.31
C PHE A 182 -23.14 -8.62 20.36
N LEU A 183 -23.91 -7.98 21.25
CA LEU A 183 -24.68 -8.66 22.31
C LEU A 183 -25.79 -9.59 21.78
N ARG A 184 -26.29 -9.38 20.55
CA ARG A 184 -27.27 -10.29 19.91
C ARG A 184 -26.63 -11.55 19.34
N ILE A 185 -25.33 -11.50 18.99
CA ILE A 185 -24.59 -12.62 18.36
C ILE A 185 -24.23 -13.71 19.38
N LEU A 186 -23.97 -13.35 20.65
CA LEU A 186 -23.62 -14.29 21.73
C LEU A 186 -24.72 -15.31 22.07
N LEU A 187 -25.94 -15.15 21.53
CA LEU A 187 -27.05 -16.11 21.66
C LEU A 187 -27.14 -17.10 20.47
N ALA A 188 -26.20 -17.05 19.52
CA ALA A 188 -26.20 -17.89 18.34
C ALA A 188 -26.03 -19.38 18.68
N LYS A 189 -26.96 -20.21 18.18
CA LYS A 189 -26.98 -21.67 18.41
C LYS A 189 -26.17 -22.48 17.38
N LYS A 190 -25.59 -21.82 16.36
CA LYS A 190 -24.82 -22.45 15.27
C LYS A 190 -23.56 -21.64 15.00
N VAL A 191 -22.43 -22.32 14.87
CA VAL A 191 -21.10 -21.71 14.64
C VAL A 191 -20.51 -22.27 13.35
N VAL A 192 -20.04 -21.37 12.49
CA VAL A 192 -19.31 -21.65 11.26
C VAL A 192 -17.91 -21.05 11.41
N VAL A 193 -16.87 -21.81 11.10
CA VAL A 193 -15.49 -21.31 11.04
C VAL A 193 -15.30 -20.67 9.67
N SER A 194 -14.87 -19.41 9.66
CA SER A 194 -14.68 -18.61 8.44
C SER A 194 -13.30 -17.98 8.41
N THR A 195 -12.87 -17.51 7.24
CA THR A 195 -11.79 -16.54 7.12
C THR A 195 -12.26 -15.16 7.61
N SER A 196 -11.36 -14.35 8.16
CA SER A 196 -11.69 -13.01 8.67
C SER A 196 -12.14 -12.01 7.59
N CYS A 197 -11.74 -12.26 6.35
CA CYS A 197 -12.11 -11.51 5.14
C CYS A 197 -11.84 -12.40 3.92
N SER A 198 -12.03 -11.86 2.72
CA SER A 198 -11.63 -12.54 1.49
C SER A 198 -10.13 -12.84 1.49
N LEU A 199 -9.74 -14.05 1.08
CA LEU A 199 -8.34 -14.41 0.90
C LEU A 199 -7.69 -13.69 -0.30
N LEU A 200 -8.43 -12.87 -1.04
CA LEU A 200 -7.89 -11.97 -2.08
C LEU A 200 -6.66 -11.16 -1.60
N HIS A 201 -6.63 -10.81 -0.30
CA HIS A 201 -5.60 -10.00 0.33
C HIS A 201 -4.39 -10.80 0.83
N THR A 202 -4.28 -12.08 0.49
CA THR A 202 -3.11 -12.92 0.77
C THR A 202 -2.54 -13.52 -0.51
N ALA A 203 -1.25 -13.87 -0.47
CA ALA A 203 -0.62 -14.65 -1.53
C ALA A 203 -1.30 -16.02 -1.69
N VAL A 204 -1.14 -16.62 -2.87
CA VAL A 204 -1.92 -17.80 -3.30
C VAL A 204 -1.47 -19.08 -2.60
N ASP A 205 -0.21 -19.48 -2.73
CA ASP A 205 0.26 -20.77 -2.23
C ASP A 205 1.73 -20.73 -1.77
N LEU A 206 1.94 -21.05 -0.49
CA LEU A 206 3.26 -21.10 0.13
C LEU A 206 4.13 -22.24 -0.46
N GLY A 207 3.51 -23.26 -1.06
CA GLY A 207 4.20 -24.34 -1.77
C GLY A 207 5.09 -23.85 -2.91
N ASN A 208 4.78 -22.67 -3.47
CA ASN A 208 5.57 -22.04 -4.53
C ASN A 208 6.80 -21.27 -4.02
N GLU A 209 6.95 -21.13 -2.70
CA GLU A 209 8.14 -20.52 -2.13
C GLU A 209 9.26 -21.53 -2.09
N THR A 210 10.28 -21.38 -2.94
CA THR A 210 11.41 -22.34 -3.00
C THR A 210 12.62 -21.89 -2.19
N LYS A 211 12.74 -20.58 -1.91
CA LYS A 211 13.92 -19.97 -1.28
C LYS A 211 13.78 -19.68 0.22
N LEU A 212 12.56 -19.59 0.75
CA LEU A 212 12.37 -19.38 2.18
C LEU A 212 12.86 -20.60 2.99
N GLY A 213 13.56 -20.33 4.09
CA GLY A 213 14.03 -21.38 5.01
C GLY A 213 12.88 -22.15 5.65
N LYS A 214 13.07 -23.44 5.94
CA LYS A 214 12.03 -24.33 6.49
C LYS A 214 11.39 -23.79 7.77
N GLU A 215 12.21 -23.21 8.65
CA GLU A 215 11.76 -22.59 9.90
C GLU A 215 10.75 -21.46 9.64
N ILE A 216 11.12 -20.45 8.84
CA ILE A 216 10.23 -19.32 8.51
C ILE A 216 8.98 -19.82 7.78
N LYS A 217 9.11 -20.72 6.80
CA LYS A 217 7.95 -21.31 6.11
C LYS A 217 6.96 -21.96 7.08
N SER A 218 7.45 -22.61 8.14
CA SER A 218 6.57 -23.26 9.12
C SER A 218 5.70 -22.28 9.91
N TRP A 219 6.02 -20.98 9.88
CA TRP A 219 5.28 -19.92 10.55
C TRP A 219 4.27 -19.19 9.64
N LEU A 220 4.28 -19.51 8.34
CA LEU A 220 3.50 -18.82 7.32
C LEU A 220 2.36 -19.71 6.81
N ALA A 221 1.29 -19.08 6.35
CA ALA A 221 0.20 -19.72 5.63
C ALA A 221 -0.32 -18.74 4.57
N PHE A 222 -0.34 -19.16 3.30
CA PHE A 222 -0.95 -18.43 2.19
C PHE A 222 -2.39 -18.94 1.96
N ALA A 223 -3.10 -18.47 0.94
CA ALA A 223 -4.51 -18.80 0.73
C ALA A 223 -4.78 -20.32 0.71
N ALA A 224 -3.94 -21.07 0.00
CA ALA A 224 -4.05 -22.53 -0.08
C ALA A 224 -3.90 -23.21 1.29
N GLN A 225 -2.96 -22.76 2.12
CA GLN A 225 -2.78 -23.28 3.48
C GLN A 225 -3.93 -22.85 4.40
N LYS A 226 -4.43 -21.61 4.26
CA LYS A 226 -5.56 -21.09 5.04
C LYS A 226 -6.85 -21.86 4.80
N VAL A 227 -7.09 -22.32 3.57
CA VAL A 227 -8.20 -23.22 3.25
C VAL A 227 -8.10 -24.52 4.06
N VAL A 228 -6.88 -25.06 4.24
CA VAL A 228 -6.65 -26.29 5.02
C VAL A 228 -6.71 -26.08 6.53
N GLU A 229 -6.33 -24.90 7.04
CA GLU A 229 -6.36 -24.58 8.48
C GLU A 229 -7.74 -24.80 9.12
N HIS A 230 -8.82 -24.75 8.32
CA HIS A 230 -10.20 -24.96 8.78
C HIS A 230 -10.50 -26.40 9.25
N LEU A 231 -9.65 -27.37 8.89
CA LEU A 231 -9.86 -28.79 9.22
C LEU A 231 -8.92 -29.31 10.31
N ILE A 232 -7.84 -28.59 10.58
CA ILE A 232 -6.77 -29.06 11.44
C ILE A 232 -6.92 -28.40 12.81
N PHE A 233 -7.34 -29.18 13.79
CA PHE A 233 -7.38 -28.76 15.20
C PHE A 233 -5.97 -28.32 15.64
N PHE A 234 -5.88 -27.19 16.35
CA PHE A 234 -4.68 -26.44 16.78
C PHE A 234 -3.44 -27.24 17.28
N ALA A 235 -3.57 -28.53 17.60
CA ALA A 235 -2.52 -29.35 18.19
C ALA A 235 -1.31 -29.58 17.26
N SER A 236 -1.47 -29.69 15.94
CA SER A 236 -0.35 -29.90 15.01
C SER A 236 0.43 -28.61 14.68
N ASN A 237 -0.14 -27.43 14.98
CA ASN A 237 0.51 -26.13 14.77
C ASN A 237 1.29 -25.64 16.01
N ALA A 238 1.10 -26.28 17.16
CA ALA A 238 1.73 -25.88 18.43
C ALA A 238 3.26 -25.83 18.34
N THR A 239 3.89 -26.76 17.62
CA THR A 239 5.34 -26.78 17.40
C THR A 239 5.84 -25.58 16.60
N SER A 240 5.14 -25.19 15.54
CA SER A 240 5.48 -24.01 14.73
C SER A 240 5.31 -22.72 15.52
N HIS A 241 4.23 -22.60 16.31
CA HIS A 241 4.04 -21.45 17.19
C HIS A 241 5.10 -21.38 18.30
N ALA A 242 5.43 -22.50 18.92
CA ALA A 242 6.47 -22.56 19.94
C ALA A 242 7.84 -22.18 19.35
N SER A 243 8.19 -22.72 18.18
CA SER A 243 9.46 -22.41 17.53
C SER A 243 9.57 -20.93 17.15
N ARG A 244 8.49 -20.30 16.65
CA ARG A 244 8.44 -18.86 16.40
C ARG A 244 8.68 -18.06 17.68
N ARG A 245 7.94 -18.37 18.76
CA ARG A 245 8.03 -17.65 20.03
C ARG A 245 9.42 -17.72 20.68
N SER A 246 10.14 -18.83 20.48
CA SER A 246 11.47 -19.05 21.04
C SER A 246 12.62 -18.71 20.08
N SER A 247 12.35 -18.39 18.81
CA SER A 247 13.42 -18.21 17.82
C SER A 247 14.23 -16.95 18.11
N PRO A 248 15.58 -17.03 18.16
CA PRO A 248 16.44 -15.85 18.32
C PRO A 248 16.43 -14.96 17.07
N ARG A 249 15.80 -15.40 15.98
CA ARG A 249 15.58 -14.60 14.78
C ARG A 249 14.36 -13.68 14.93
N VAL A 250 13.46 -13.98 15.87
CA VAL A 250 12.24 -13.23 16.13
C VAL A 250 12.47 -12.16 17.19
N LYS A 251 13.16 -12.50 18.29
CA LYS A 251 13.48 -11.57 19.39
C LYS A 251 14.96 -11.21 19.41
N ASN A 252 15.23 -9.90 19.47
CA ASN A 252 16.56 -9.32 19.60
C ASN A 252 16.62 -8.41 20.82
N ASP A 253 17.25 -8.88 21.90
CA ASP A 253 17.33 -8.16 23.18
C ASP A 253 17.92 -6.75 23.07
N ASN A 254 18.80 -6.49 22.09
CA ASN A 254 19.37 -5.17 21.91
C ASN A 254 18.35 -4.19 21.33
N VAL A 255 17.51 -4.66 20.40
CA VAL A 255 16.41 -3.86 19.83
C VAL A 255 15.37 -3.58 20.90
N GLN A 256 14.96 -4.61 21.64
CA GLN A 256 13.99 -4.46 22.74
C GLN A 256 14.47 -3.46 23.80
N LYS A 257 15.76 -3.52 24.20
CA LYS A 257 16.35 -2.55 25.12
C LYS A 257 16.40 -1.15 24.54
N ALA A 258 16.70 -0.99 23.25
CA ALA A 258 16.76 0.31 22.59
C ALA A 258 15.37 0.97 22.52
N VAL A 259 14.33 0.18 22.29
CA VAL A 259 12.93 0.63 22.26
C VAL A 259 12.45 0.99 23.67
N ALA A 260 12.72 0.13 24.66
CA ALA A 260 12.37 0.43 26.06
C ALA A 260 13.14 1.64 26.63
N ALA A 261 14.28 1.99 26.04
CA ALA A 261 15.03 3.20 26.38
C ALA A 261 14.47 4.47 25.74
N LEU A 262 13.51 4.36 24.80
CA LEU A 262 12.78 5.51 24.29
C LEU A 262 11.99 6.15 25.45
N LYS A 263 12.38 7.34 25.89
CA LYS A 263 11.61 8.11 26.87
C LYS A 263 10.52 8.92 26.17
N ASP A 264 9.47 9.31 26.90
CA ASP A 264 8.49 10.34 26.48
C ASP A 264 9.19 11.64 25.98
N SER A 265 10.43 11.83 26.43
CA SER A 265 11.32 12.92 26.09
C SER A 265 12.58 12.49 25.33
N ASP A 266 12.56 11.47 24.47
CA ASP A 266 13.66 11.16 23.53
C ASP A 266 13.86 12.23 22.41
N HIS A 267 13.52 13.46 22.79
CA HIS A 267 14.02 14.75 22.34
C HIS A 267 15.36 15.05 23.06
N ARG A 268 16.45 15.09 22.27
CA ARG A 268 17.82 15.55 22.59
C ARG A 268 18.89 14.53 23.03
N ARG A 269 20.10 14.92 22.59
CA ARG A 269 21.40 14.24 22.44
C ARG A 269 22.11 13.86 23.75
N ALA A 270 22.89 12.77 23.72
CA ALA A 270 24.12 12.61 24.53
C ALA A 270 25.05 11.44 24.06
N THR A 271 26.32 11.74 23.79
CA THR A 271 27.52 10.85 23.79
C THR A 271 27.87 9.91 22.60
N SER A 272 29.16 9.51 22.57
CA SER A 272 30.09 9.68 21.44
C SER A 272 30.56 8.42 20.70
N VAL A 273 31.02 8.68 19.48
CA VAL A 273 31.29 7.80 18.33
C VAL A 273 32.49 6.86 18.44
N SER A 274 33.44 7.07 19.36
CA SER A 274 34.77 6.42 19.33
C SER A 274 34.78 4.90 19.53
N ALA A 275 33.72 4.30 20.06
CA ALA A 275 33.64 2.85 20.28
C ALA A 275 33.11 2.03 19.09
N ARG A 276 32.56 2.66 18.04
CA ARG A 276 31.69 1.97 17.05
C ARG A 276 32.31 1.71 15.67
N LEU A 277 33.49 2.26 15.37
CA LEU A 277 34.03 2.29 14.00
C LEU A 277 35.01 1.15 13.64
N ALA A 278 35.29 0.22 14.55
CA ALA A 278 36.41 -0.73 14.37
C ALA A 278 36.08 -2.08 13.69
N ALA A 279 34.86 -2.32 13.23
CA ALA A 279 34.53 -3.58 12.56
C ALA A 279 33.42 -3.38 11.54
N GLN A 280 33.76 -3.49 10.23
CA GLN A 280 32.98 -4.22 9.20
C GLN A 280 33.30 -3.69 7.80
N GLN A 281 34.16 -4.42 7.08
CA GLN A 281 34.37 -4.25 5.65
C GLN A 281 34.71 -5.63 5.05
N LYS A 282 33.78 -6.24 4.28
CA LYS A 282 34.08 -6.98 3.03
C LYS A 282 32.90 -7.76 2.43
N LYS A 283 32.75 -7.56 1.12
CA LYS A 283 32.59 -8.50 -0.04
C LYS A 283 31.70 -7.76 -1.05
N ILE A 284 32.19 -7.08 -2.09
CA ILE A 284 32.93 -7.51 -3.31
C ILE A 284 32.25 -8.68 -4.04
N ASN A 285 31.32 -8.33 -4.94
CA ASN A 285 31.01 -9.10 -6.16
C ASN A 285 30.29 -8.27 -7.27
N ASP A 286 30.55 -6.95 -7.42
CA ASP A 286 29.71 -6.14 -8.34
C ASP A 286 30.38 -4.89 -8.94
N TYR A 287 31.62 -5.02 -9.42
CA TYR A 287 32.35 -3.87 -9.99
C TYR A 287 31.63 -3.25 -11.20
N ASP A 288 31.12 -4.09 -12.11
CA ASP A 288 30.43 -3.62 -13.33
C ASP A 288 29.08 -2.97 -13.01
N TYR A 289 28.29 -3.56 -12.10
CA TYR A 289 27.05 -2.95 -11.62
C TYR A 289 27.31 -1.59 -10.96
N VAL A 290 28.31 -1.53 -10.06
CA VAL A 290 28.67 -0.28 -9.40
C VAL A 290 29.09 0.79 -10.40
N ASN A 291 29.85 0.44 -11.43
CA ASN A 291 30.22 1.39 -12.49
C ASN A 291 29.03 1.84 -13.33
N ALA A 292 28.11 0.94 -13.66
CA ALA A 292 26.89 1.28 -14.40
C ALA A 292 26.02 2.27 -13.60
N MET A 293 25.78 1.99 -12.32
CA MET A 293 25.02 2.89 -11.43
C MET A 293 25.72 4.23 -11.26
N LYS A 294 27.05 4.21 -11.10
CA LYS A 294 27.85 5.44 -11.02
C LYS A 294 27.72 6.31 -12.26
N GLU A 295 27.75 5.73 -13.46
CA GLU A 295 27.60 6.49 -14.70
C GLU A 295 26.17 7.02 -14.86
N GLU A 296 25.15 6.26 -14.46
CA GLU A 296 23.76 6.74 -14.45
C GLU A 296 23.58 7.93 -13.49
N ILE A 297 24.08 7.81 -12.25
CA ILE A 297 24.04 8.92 -11.26
C ILE A 297 24.74 10.16 -11.84
N LYS A 298 25.89 10.00 -12.48
CA LYS A 298 26.62 11.10 -13.10
C LYS A 298 25.82 11.77 -14.22
N ASN A 299 25.12 11.00 -15.06
CA ASN A 299 24.24 11.53 -16.10
C ASN A 299 23.06 12.30 -15.50
N VAL A 300 22.45 11.77 -14.44
CA VAL A 300 21.36 12.41 -13.69
C VAL A 300 21.82 13.73 -13.05
N VAL A 301 23.00 13.75 -12.41
CA VAL A 301 23.59 14.98 -11.83
C VAL A 301 23.85 16.02 -12.93
N LYS A 302 24.50 15.61 -14.02
CA LYS A 302 24.79 16.49 -15.15
C LYS A 302 23.53 17.13 -15.73
N LEU A 303 22.49 16.32 -15.98
CA LEU A 303 21.20 16.80 -16.48
C LEU A 303 20.60 17.87 -15.54
N GLN A 304 20.57 17.60 -14.24
CA GLN A 304 19.98 18.53 -13.27
C GLN A 304 20.77 19.84 -13.16
N GLU A 305 22.11 19.79 -13.26
CA GLU A 305 22.94 21.00 -13.31
C GLU A 305 22.67 21.83 -14.56
N GLU A 306 22.56 21.18 -15.73
CA GLU A 306 22.25 21.83 -17.01
C GLU A 306 20.83 22.42 -17.06
N VAL A 307 19.87 21.79 -16.39
CA VAL A 307 18.51 22.33 -16.21
C VAL A 307 18.52 23.47 -15.19
N GLY A 308 19.40 23.40 -14.19
CA GLY A 308 19.59 24.42 -13.16
C GLY A 308 18.79 24.21 -11.88
N ILE A 309 18.52 22.95 -11.50
CA ILE A 309 17.77 22.56 -10.28
C ILE A 309 18.57 22.88 -9.01
N ASP A 310 17.96 23.55 -8.02
CA ASP A 310 18.67 24.09 -6.85
C ASP A 310 19.14 23.00 -5.85
N VAL A 311 18.36 21.94 -5.65
CA VAL A 311 18.68 20.79 -4.76
C VAL A 311 18.51 19.51 -5.57
N LEU A 312 19.57 18.71 -5.68
CA LEU A 312 19.63 17.56 -6.60
C LEU A 312 19.25 16.25 -5.92
N VAL A 313 18.88 15.27 -6.75
CA VAL A 313 18.73 13.86 -6.35
C VAL A 313 19.66 12.98 -7.18
N HIS A 314 20.04 11.80 -6.67
CA HIS A 314 20.90 10.87 -7.41
C HIS A 314 20.14 10.00 -8.41
N GLY A 315 18.80 10.04 -8.38
CA GLY A 315 17.91 9.35 -9.32
C GLY A 315 17.55 7.91 -8.94
N GLU A 316 18.10 7.38 -7.86
CA GLU A 316 17.81 6.03 -7.33
C GLU A 316 17.93 4.89 -8.36
N PRO A 317 18.92 4.89 -9.28
CA PRO A 317 19.03 3.83 -10.30
C PRO A 317 19.30 2.45 -9.69
N GLU A 318 19.82 2.39 -8.46
CA GLU A 318 20.07 1.16 -7.73
C GLU A 318 18.80 0.52 -7.14
N ARG A 319 17.66 1.23 -7.13
CA ARG A 319 16.45 0.84 -6.39
C ARG A 319 15.32 0.38 -7.31
N ASN A 320 14.93 -0.87 -7.12
CA ASN A 320 13.77 -1.43 -7.82
C ASN A 320 12.44 -1.06 -7.16
N ASP A 321 12.38 -1.09 -5.83
CA ASP A 321 11.21 -0.78 -5.03
C ASP A 321 11.64 -0.12 -3.72
N MET A 322 10.84 0.85 -3.26
CA MET A 322 11.20 1.70 -2.14
C MET A 322 11.05 1.00 -0.77
N VAL A 323 10.43 -0.18 -0.68
CA VAL A 323 10.36 -0.95 0.57
C VAL A 323 11.24 -2.20 0.50
N GLU A 324 11.27 -2.90 -0.64
CA GLU A 324 12.13 -4.08 -0.85
C GLU A 324 13.62 -3.69 -0.69
N TYR A 325 14.06 -2.55 -1.26
CA TYR A 325 15.46 -2.09 -1.15
C TYR A 325 15.95 -1.97 0.30
N PHE A 326 15.14 -1.40 1.19
CA PHE A 326 15.51 -1.25 2.60
C PHE A 326 15.37 -2.58 3.34
N GLY A 327 14.26 -3.30 3.14
CA GLY A 327 14.02 -4.56 3.83
C GLY A 327 15.11 -5.60 3.55
N GLU A 328 15.68 -5.65 2.34
CA GLU A 328 16.78 -6.57 1.97
C GLU A 328 18.06 -6.34 2.81
N GLN A 329 18.19 -5.17 3.41
CA GLN A 329 19.35 -4.72 4.17
C GLN A 329 19.08 -4.65 5.68
N LEU A 330 17.84 -4.93 6.10
CA LEU A 330 17.39 -4.96 7.48
C LEU A 330 17.27 -6.39 8.00
N SER A 331 17.62 -6.58 9.27
CA SER A 331 17.24 -7.81 9.99
C SER A 331 15.74 -7.83 10.24
N GLY A 332 15.18 -9.02 10.51
CA GLY A 332 13.75 -9.19 10.77
C GLY A 332 12.88 -9.27 9.50
N PHE A 333 13.47 -9.15 8.31
CA PHE A 333 12.78 -9.25 7.02
C PHE A 333 13.05 -10.58 6.29
N ALA A 334 12.03 -11.08 5.60
CA ALA A 334 12.12 -12.18 4.64
C ALA A 334 11.40 -11.81 3.34
N PHE A 335 11.87 -12.40 2.23
CA PHE A 335 11.39 -12.09 0.87
C PHE A 335 10.88 -13.34 0.19
N THR A 336 9.73 -13.20 -0.44
CA THR A 336 9.09 -14.28 -1.21
C THR A 336 9.55 -14.23 -2.67
N VAL A 337 9.40 -15.36 -3.36
CA VAL A 337 9.58 -15.47 -4.81
C VAL A 337 8.24 -15.30 -5.52
N ASN A 338 7.18 -15.91 -4.98
CA ASN A 338 5.85 -16.00 -5.59
C ASN A 338 4.73 -15.49 -4.66
N GLY A 339 5.07 -14.79 -3.58
CA GLY A 339 4.13 -14.19 -2.62
C GLY A 339 3.40 -12.95 -3.17
N TRP A 340 2.83 -13.05 -4.37
CA TRP A 340 2.13 -11.96 -5.04
C TRP A 340 0.72 -11.77 -4.49
N VAL A 341 0.33 -10.51 -4.30
CA VAL A 341 -1.02 -10.09 -3.94
C VAL A 341 -1.51 -9.11 -5.00
N GLN A 342 -2.77 -9.23 -5.42
CA GLN A 342 -3.34 -8.27 -6.37
C GLN A 342 -3.45 -6.89 -5.72
N SER A 343 -3.05 -5.85 -6.46
CA SER A 343 -3.18 -4.46 -6.03
C SER A 343 -4.28 -3.76 -6.83
N TYR A 344 -4.15 -3.68 -8.16
CA TYR A 344 -5.14 -3.03 -9.02
C TYR A 344 -5.11 -3.58 -10.45
N GLY A 345 -6.26 -4.00 -10.97
CA GLY A 345 -6.35 -4.65 -12.29
C GLY A 345 -5.42 -5.86 -12.37
N SER A 346 -4.57 -5.93 -13.40
CA SER A 346 -3.57 -7.00 -13.54
C SER A 346 -2.27 -6.76 -12.74
N ARG A 347 -2.14 -5.62 -12.05
CA ARG A 347 -0.93 -5.30 -11.26
C ARG A 347 -0.98 -6.00 -9.91
N CYS A 348 0.14 -6.62 -9.56
CA CYS A 348 0.35 -7.29 -8.28
C CYS A 348 1.55 -6.65 -7.58
N VAL A 349 1.53 -6.69 -6.26
CA VAL A 349 2.65 -6.36 -5.39
C VAL A 349 3.16 -7.64 -4.72
N LYS A 350 4.40 -7.63 -4.23
CA LYS A 350 5.01 -8.76 -3.54
C LYS A 350 5.59 -8.25 -2.21
N PRO A 351 4.73 -8.04 -1.20
CA PRO A 351 5.14 -7.40 0.05
C PRO A 351 6.26 -8.17 0.76
N PRO A 352 7.29 -7.49 1.30
CA PRO A 352 8.24 -8.11 2.22
C PRO A 352 7.54 -8.63 3.47
N ILE A 353 8.10 -9.63 4.14
CA ILE A 353 7.56 -10.19 5.38
C ILE A 353 8.42 -9.72 6.54
N ILE A 354 7.83 -9.01 7.50
CA ILE A 354 8.49 -8.72 8.78
C ILE A 354 8.17 -9.89 9.72
N TYR A 355 9.15 -10.73 10.02
CA TYR A 355 8.96 -11.90 10.89
C TYR A 355 9.54 -11.72 12.30
N GLY A 356 10.38 -10.71 12.51
CA GLY A 356 11.14 -10.53 13.75
C GLY A 356 11.57 -9.10 14.00
N ASP A 357 12.33 -8.89 15.07
CA ASP A 357 12.82 -7.57 15.47
C ASP A 357 13.73 -6.96 14.40
N VAL A 358 13.38 -5.74 13.99
CA VAL A 358 14.06 -5.03 12.90
C VAL A 358 15.28 -4.30 13.45
N SER A 359 16.42 -4.47 12.75
CA SER A 359 17.64 -3.71 13.04
C SER A 359 18.48 -3.56 11.79
N ARG A 360 19.12 -2.40 11.65
CA ARG A 360 20.10 -2.15 10.60
C ARG A 360 21.44 -2.81 10.94
N THR A 361 22.01 -3.57 10.00
CA THR A 361 23.31 -4.23 10.20
C THR A 361 24.49 -3.49 9.58
N ARG A 362 24.24 -2.67 8.55
CA ARG A 362 25.24 -1.91 7.80
C ARG A 362 24.59 -0.66 7.19
N ALA A 363 25.41 0.29 6.72
CA ALA A 363 24.93 1.40 5.90
C ALA A 363 24.24 0.90 4.62
N MET A 364 23.12 1.53 4.28
CA MET A 364 22.22 1.10 3.22
C MET A 364 22.28 2.00 1.98
N THR A 365 22.29 3.32 2.16
CA THR A 365 22.22 4.33 1.09
C THR A 365 23.43 5.24 1.05
N VAL A 366 24.18 5.35 2.16
CA VAL A 366 25.34 6.23 2.31
C VAL A 366 26.32 6.14 1.13
N PHE A 367 26.64 4.93 0.66
CA PHE A 367 27.59 4.75 -0.45
C PHE A 367 27.19 5.50 -1.72
N TRP A 368 25.92 5.40 -2.12
CA TRP A 368 25.41 6.06 -3.32
C TRP A 368 25.22 7.55 -3.12
N SER A 369 24.69 7.96 -1.97
CA SER A 369 24.47 9.38 -1.65
C SER A 369 25.79 10.14 -1.58
N THR A 370 26.81 9.62 -0.90
CA THR A 370 28.15 10.25 -0.85
C THR A 370 28.81 10.29 -2.22
N MET A 371 28.64 9.25 -3.03
CA MET A 371 29.13 9.24 -4.41
C MET A 371 28.50 10.36 -5.24
N ALA A 372 27.19 10.56 -5.13
CA ALA A 372 26.44 11.58 -5.85
C ALA A 372 26.77 13.00 -5.37
N GLU A 373 26.83 13.23 -4.05
CA GLU A 373 27.23 14.51 -3.44
C GLU A 373 28.61 14.95 -3.94
N GLY A 374 29.56 14.03 -4.08
CA GLY A 374 30.90 14.32 -4.62
C GLY A 374 30.97 14.70 -6.11
N MET A 375 29.85 14.64 -6.85
CA MET A 375 29.79 14.96 -8.28
C MET A 375 29.28 16.37 -8.59
N THR A 376 28.79 17.11 -7.58
CA THR A 376 28.23 18.45 -7.75
C THR A 376 28.68 19.38 -6.62
N ARG A 377 28.38 20.68 -6.76
CA ARG A 377 28.50 21.67 -5.67
C ARG A 377 27.15 22.07 -5.08
N ARG A 378 26.05 21.59 -5.67
CA ARG A 378 24.68 21.82 -5.18
C ARG A 378 24.36 20.77 -4.11
N PRO A 379 23.51 21.05 -3.12
CA PRO A 379 23.11 20.05 -2.15
C PRO A 379 22.48 18.82 -2.81
N MET A 380 22.97 17.61 -2.49
CA MET A 380 22.34 16.33 -2.86
C MET A 380 21.40 15.86 -1.75
N LYS A 381 20.20 15.40 -2.13
CA LYS A 381 19.30 14.74 -1.19
C LYS A 381 19.74 13.31 -0.90
N GLY A 382 19.86 12.95 0.37
CA GLY A 382 19.82 11.55 0.81
C GLY A 382 18.38 11.06 0.79
N MET A 383 18.11 9.94 0.12
CA MET A 383 16.74 9.43 -0.07
C MET A 383 16.49 8.20 0.81
N LEU A 384 15.46 8.26 1.66
CA LEU A 384 15.03 7.18 2.55
C LEU A 384 13.51 6.96 2.47
N THR A 385 13.07 5.75 2.75
CA THR A 385 11.65 5.45 2.99
C THR A 385 11.38 5.43 4.49
N GLY A 386 10.29 6.08 4.90
CA GLY A 386 9.91 6.22 6.28
C GLY A 386 9.42 4.91 6.92
N PRO A 387 9.50 4.82 8.26
CA PRO A 387 9.16 3.61 8.99
C PRO A 387 7.69 3.19 8.87
N VAL A 388 6.75 4.13 8.70
CA VAL A 388 5.33 3.80 8.56
C VAL A 388 5.05 3.16 7.20
N THR A 389 5.69 3.65 6.14
CA THR A 389 5.58 3.08 4.79
C THR A 389 6.21 1.71 4.70
N ILE A 390 7.42 1.53 5.25
CA ILE A 390 8.05 0.21 5.32
C ILE A 390 7.15 -0.79 6.07
N LEU A 391 6.50 -0.37 7.15
CA LEU A 391 5.56 -1.18 7.90
C LEU A 391 4.30 -1.51 7.09
N ASN A 392 3.61 -0.50 6.55
CA ASN A 392 2.31 -0.64 5.92
C ASN A 392 2.35 -1.44 4.60
N TRP A 393 3.44 -1.33 3.84
CA TRP A 393 3.64 -2.09 2.60
C TRP A 393 4.39 -3.41 2.79
N SER A 394 4.50 -3.87 4.04
CA SER A 394 5.00 -5.21 4.39
C SER A 394 3.89 -6.09 4.97
N SER A 395 4.03 -7.41 4.85
CA SER A 395 3.29 -8.38 5.67
C SER A 395 3.87 -8.37 7.09
N VAL A 396 3.27 -7.57 7.97
CA VAL A 396 3.74 -7.34 9.35
C VAL A 396 3.49 -8.56 10.23
N ARG A 397 4.43 -8.83 11.14
CA ARG A 397 4.27 -9.80 12.22
C ARG A 397 3.02 -9.53 13.06
N ASN A 398 2.35 -10.58 13.50
CA ASN A 398 1.11 -10.54 14.30
C ASN A 398 1.27 -11.01 15.75
N ASP A 399 2.49 -11.02 16.27
CA ASP A 399 2.83 -11.45 17.64
C ASP A 399 3.22 -10.29 18.56
N GLN A 400 3.08 -9.05 18.09
CA GLN A 400 3.22 -7.81 18.86
C GLN A 400 2.43 -6.69 18.17
N GLU A 401 2.28 -5.55 18.85
CA GLU A 401 1.58 -4.39 18.30
C GLU A 401 2.35 -3.77 17.12
N ARG A 402 1.60 -3.19 16.17
CA ARG A 402 2.19 -2.58 14.96
C ARG A 402 3.14 -1.43 15.30
N HIS A 403 2.77 -0.59 16.27
CA HIS A 403 3.56 0.57 16.67
C HIS A 403 4.94 0.17 17.24
N GLU A 404 5.00 -0.92 18.01
CA GLU A 404 6.28 -1.45 18.51
C GLU A 404 7.21 -1.87 17.35
N THR A 405 6.65 -2.55 16.34
CA THR A 405 7.42 -2.90 15.13
C THR A 405 7.84 -1.65 14.35
N CYS A 406 6.98 -0.62 14.29
CA CYS A 406 7.30 0.65 13.64
C CYS A 406 8.48 1.35 14.34
N TYR A 407 8.54 1.34 15.67
CA TYR A 407 9.67 1.90 16.41
C TYR A 407 10.98 1.16 16.14
N HIS A 408 10.94 -0.16 15.93
CA HIS A 408 12.14 -0.92 15.52
C HIS A 408 12.66 -0.42 14.16
N ILE A 409 11.76 -0.23 13.19
CA ILE A 409 12.11 0.31 11.87
C ILE A 409 12.63 1.74 12.02
N ALA A 410 11.94 2.59 12.79
CA ALA A 410 12.34 3.98 13.01
C ALA A 410 13.75 4.11 13.59
N LEU A 411 14.13 3.25 14.55
CA LEU A 411 15.48 3.19 15.10
C LEU A 411 16.51 2.75 14.04
N ALA A 412 16.17 1.80 13.18
CA ALA A 412 17.04 1.37 12.09
C ALA A 412 17.27 2.49 11.07
N ILE A 413 16.22 3.21 10.70
CA ILE A 413 16.30 4.37 9.81
C ILE A 413 17.04 5.54 10.47
N LYS A 414 16.88 5.74 11.78
CA LYS A 414 17.60 6.76 12.56
C LYS A 414 19.12 6.63 12.44
N ASP A 415 19.62 5.41 12.47
CA ASP A 415 21.04 5.16 12.28
C ASP A 415 21.50 5.47 10.86
N GLU A 416 20.66 5.23 9.85
CA GLU A 416 20.98 5.59 8.46
C GLU A 416 20.98 7.11 8.24
N VAL A 417 20.00 7.83 8.78
CA VAL A 417 19.94 9.30 8.76
C VAL A 417 21.21 9.90 9.38
N LYS A 418 21.64 9.38 10.54
CA LYS A 418 22.90 9.81 11.19
C LYS A 418 24.15 9.46 10.38
N ASP A 419 24.13 8.38 9.61
CA ASP A 419 25.26 8.03 8.76
C ASP A 419 25.34 8.92 7.52
N LEU A 420 24.19 9.28 6.93
CA LEU A 420 24.11 10.25 5.84
C LEU A 420 24.61 11.63 6.28
N GLU A 421 24.16 12.13 7.43
CA GLU A 421 24.66 13.41 7.98
C GLU A 421 26.17 13.36 8.26
N ARG A 422 26.68 12.24 8.79
CA ARG A 422 28.14 12.06 9.01
C ARG A 422 28.95 11.99 7.73
N ALA A 423 28.30 11.70 6.60
CA ALA A 423 28.88 11.70 5.27
C ALA A 423 28.59 13.02 4.52
N ASP A 424 28.31 14.09 5.26
CA ASP A 424 28.09 15.46 4.79
C ASP A 424 26.86 15.67 3.88
N ILE A 425 25.91 14.73 3.89
CA ILE A 425 24.61 14.91 3.24
C ILE A 425 23.77 15.87 4.09
N SER A 426 23.59 17.09 3.59
CA SER A 426 22.94 18.20 4.31
C SER A 426 21.43 18.29 4.10
N VAL A 427 20.88 17.57 3.13
CA VAL A 427 19.44 17.46 2.88
C VAL A 427 19.07 15.98 2.86
N ILE A 428 18.17 15.53 3.73
CA ILE A 428 17.73 14.14 3.80
C ILE A 428 16.22 14.09 3.66
N GLN A 429 15.75 13.37 2.66
CA GLN A 429 14.35 13.15 2.39
C GLN A 429 13.92 11.76 2.90
N ILE A 430 12.85 11.73 3.70
CA ILE A 430 12.27 10.52 4.30
C ILE A 430 10.81 10.46 3.88
N ASP A 431 10.48 9.57 2.95
CA ASP A 431 9.15 9.57 2.32
C ASP A 431 8.16 8.66 3.07
N GLU A 432 6.98 9.19 3.38
CA GLU A 432 5.88 8.48 4.03
C GLU A 432 4.66 8.34 3.11
N ALA A 433 4.85 7.67 1.98
CA ALA A 433 3.84 7.45 0.94
C ALA A 433 2.61 6.67 1.43
N ALA A 434 2.75 5.86 2.49
CA ALA A 434 1.65 5.06 3.06
C ALA A 434 1.21 5.53 4.45
N LEU A 435 1.47 6.80 4.82
CA LEU A 435 1.07 7.34 6.13
C LEU A 435 -0.44 7.24 6.36
N ARG A 436 -1.26 7.53 5.34
CA ARG A 436 -2.72 7.50 5.47
C ARG A 436 -3.30 6.09 5.35
N GLU A 437 -2.65 5.20 4.59
CA GLU A 437 -3.15 3.85 4.32
C GLU A 437 -3.34 3.00 5.59
N GLY A 438 -2.57 3.28 6.64
CA GLY A 438 -2.70 2.60 7.93
C GLY A 438 -3.77 3.18 8.87
N LEU A 439 -4.49 4.24 8.48
CA LEU A 439 -5.53 4.82 9.33
C LEU A 439 -6.61 3.77 9.66
N PRO A 440 -6.91 3.57 10.95
CA PRO A 440 -8.05 2.76 11.35
C PRO A 440 -9.36 3.25 10.72
N LEU A 441 -10.23 2.31 10.36
CA LEU A 441 -11.57 2.62 9.82
C LEU A 441 -12.43 3.35 10.86
N ARG A 442 -12.21 3.07 12.15
CA ARG A 442 -12.85 3.74 13.28
C ARG A 442 -12.19 5.09 13.54
N LYS A 443 -12.94 6.18 13.43
CA LYS A 443 -12.46 7.55 13.70
C LYS A 443 -11.90 7.70 15.11
N SER A 444 -12.46 6.99 16.09
CA SER A 444 -12.00 7.02 17.48
C SER A 444 -10.59 6.43 17.68
N GLU A 445 -10.12 5.59 16.76
CA GLU A 445 -8.81 4.93 16.83
C GLU A 445 -7.73 5.69 16.03
N GLN A 446 -8.14 6.58 15.13
CA GLN A 446 -7.23 7.37 14.29
C GLN A 446 -6.25 8.23 15.09
N PRO A 447 -6.62 8.91 16.20
CA PRO A 447 -5.67 9.69 17.00
C PRO A 447 -4.50 8.85 17.51
N PHE A 448 -4.76 7.63 18.01
CA PHE A 448 -3.71 6.74 18.50
C PHE A 448 -2.78 6.29 17.37
N TYR A 449 -3.34 5.96 16.20
CA TYR A 449 -2.55 5.65 15.01
C TYR A 449 -1.61 6.79 14.62
N LEU A 450 -2.17 7.99 14.48
CA LEU A 450 -1.42 9.16 14.04
C LEU A 450 -0.34 9.55 15.05
N GLU A 451 -0.60 9.36 16.35
CA GLU A 451 0.38 9.60 17.41
C GLU A 451 1.65 8.76 17.22
N TRP A 452 1.54 7.43 17.16
CA TRP A 452 2.72 6.59 17.03
C TRP A 452 3.34 6.63 15.62
N ALA A 453 2.54 6.87 14.57
CA ALA A 453 3.03 7.00 13.20
C ALA A 453 3.92 8.24 13.06
N VAL A 454 3.43 9.39 13.54
CA VAL A 454 4.20 10.65 13.57
C VAL A 454 5.41 10.52 14.48
N GLN A 455 5.26 9.91 15.67
CA GLN A 455 6.39 9.67 16.57
C GLN A 455 7.47 8.80 15.90
N SER A 456 7.07 7.76 15.17
CA SER A 456 8.00 6.89 14.43
C SER A 456 8.78 7.69 13.39
N PHE A 457 8.12 8.56 12.62
CA PHE A 457 8.81 9.49 11.72
C PHE A 457 9.82 10.36 12.48
N ARG A 458 9.42 11.01 13.57
CA ARG A 458 10.33 11.89 14.35
C ARG A 458 11.52 11.16 14.95
N ILE A 459 11.36 9.90 15.39
CA ILE A 459 12.47 9.08 15.90
C ILE A 459 13.60 8.97 14.86
N THR A 460 13.26 8.93 13.57
CA THR A 460 14.26 8.79 12.48
C THR A 460 15.24 9.95 12.43
N ASN A 461 14.84 11.16 12.84
CA ASN A 461 15.62 12.36 12.58
C ASN A 461 15.83 13.27 13.80
N CYS A 462 15.26 12.97 14.97
CA CYS A 462 15.41 13.79 16.19
C CYS A 462 16.86 13.98 16.72
N GLY A 463 17.86 13.33 16.09
CA GLY A 463 19.26 13.33 16.51
C GLY A 463 20.24 14.01 15.55
N ILE A 464 19.76 14.67 14.50
CA ILE A 464 20.59 15.40 13.52
C ILE A 464 20.88 16.83 14.01
N LYS A 465 21.73 17.55 13.28
CA LYS A 465 22.06 18.97 13.49
C LYS A 465 20.97 19.87 12.89
N ASP A 466 20.75 21.02 13.52
CA ASP A 466 19.83 22.07 13.07
C ASP A 466 20.16 22.63 11.67
N THR A 467 21.36 22.36 11.14
CA THR A 467 21.79 22.74 9.78
C THR A 467 21.44 21.71 8.71
N THR A 468 20.99 20.51 9.10
CA THR A 468 20.64 19.42 8.20
C THR A 468 19.14 19.44 7.97
N GLN A 469 18.70 19.58 6.72
CA GLN A 469 17.30 19.75 6.39
C GLN A 469 16.61 18.40 6.19
N ILE A 470 15.47 18.19 6.84
CA ILE A 470 14.58 17.04 6.65
C ILE A 470 13.45 17.38 5.70
N HIS A 471 13.42 16.64 4.59
CA HIS A 471 12.32 16.65 3.66
C HIS A 471 11.43 15.43 3.90
N THR A 472 10.13 15.53 3.65
CA THR A 472 9.24 14.37 3.55
C THR A 472 8.30 14.54 2.39
N HIS A 473 8.15 13.49 1.57
CA HIS A 473 7.13 13.44 0.54
C HIS A 473 5.95 12.56 0.98
N MET A 474 4.73 12.99 0.62
CA MET A 474 3.50 12.22 0.79
C MET A 474 2.67 12.28 -0.50
N CYS A 475 2.25 11.11 -1.00
CA CYS A 475 1.57 10.95 -2.29
C CYS A 475 0.05 11.23 -2.19
N TYR A 476 -0.31 12.35 -1.56
CA TYR A 476 -1.70 12.78 -1.42
C TYR A 476 -1.81 14.29 -1.71
N SER A 477 -3.01 14.74 -2.09
CA SER A 477 -3.31 16.16 -2.33
C SER A 477 -4.37 16.75 -1.40
N ASN A 478 -5.02 15.92 -0.58
CA ASN A 478 -6.01 16.36 0.39
C ASN A 478 -5.56 15.91 1.78
N PHE A 479 -5.39 16.85 2.71
CA PHE A 479 -4.88 16.57 4.06
C PHE A 479 -5.82 17.01 5.18
N ASN A 480 -7.06 17.38 4.85
CA ASN A 480 -8.00 18.00 5.78
C ASN A 480 -8.19 17.23 7.11
N ASP A 481 -8.21 15.90 7.05
CA ASP A 481 -8.38 14.98 8.18
C ASP A 481 -7.06 14.61 8.89
N ILE A 482 -5.88 14.94 8.33
CA ILE A 482 -4.57 14.56 8.89
C ILE A 482 -3.56 15.72 8.96
N ILE A 483 -3.97 16.96 8.69
CA ILE A 483 -3.06 18.11 8.62
C ILE A 483 -2.27 18.34 9.91
N ASN A 484 -2.91 18.15 11.06
CA ASN A 484 -2.24 18.26 12.36
C ASN A 484 -1.15 17.19 12.53
N ALA A 485 -1.36 15.99 12.00
CA ALA A 485 -0.34 14.95 12.03
C ALA A 485 0.88 15.36 11.19
N ILE A 486 0.66 15.96 10.03
CA ILE A 486 1.72 16.46 9.14
C ILE A 486 2.51 17.58 9.80
N ILE A 487 1.83 18.55 10.42
CA ILE A 487 2.50 19.60 11.19
C ILE A 487 3.34 18.97 12.31
N ASN A 488 2.80 17.99 13.02
CA ASN A 488 3.48 17.30 14.12
C ASN A 488 4.64 16.42 13.66
N MET A 489 4.77 16.08 12.37
CA MET A 489 5.96 15.41 11.84
C MET A 489 7.21 16.27 11.95
N ASP A 490 7.06 17.60 12.05
CA ASP A 490 8.17 18.53 12.34
C ASP A 490 9.27 18.45 11.26
N ALA A 491 8.86 18.28 10.00
CA ALA A 491 9.75 18.30 8.85
C ALA A 491 10.03 19.76 8.40
N ASP A 492 11.26 20.02 7.97
CA ASP A 492 11.64 21.34 7.46
C ASP A 492 10.98 21.66 6.12
N VAL A 493 10.80 20.64 5.27
CA VAL A 493 10.15 20.77 3.97
C VAL A 493 9.22 19.58 3.71
N ILE A 494 7.97 19.85 3.33
CA ILE A 494 7.03 18.83 2.86
C ILE A 494 6.81 18.98 1.36
N ALA A 495 6.82 17.86 0.62
CA ALA A 495 6.44 17.83 -0.79
C ALA A 495 5.17 17.00 -0.95
N ILE A 496 4.15 17.53 -1.61
CA ILE A 496 2.83 16.90 -1.76
C ILE A 496 2.36 16.93 -3.21
N GLU A 497 1.48 16.00 -3.59
CA GLU A 497 0.85 16.04 -4.91
C GLU A 497 -0.14 17.20 -4.97
N ASN A 498 -0.14 17.97 -6.07
CA ASN A 498 -1.09 19.07 -6.22
C ASN A 498 -1.44 19.44 -7.66
N SER A 499 -0.69 19.01 -8.68
CA SER A 499 -0.81 19.61 -10.03
C SER A 499 -2.19 19.44 -10.71
N LYS A 500 -3.01 18.51 -10.22
CA LYS A 500 -4.39 18.25 -10.66
C LYS A 500 -5.48 18.70 -9.68
N SER A 501 -5.09 19.23 -8.52
CA SER A 501 -6.01 19.68 -7.48
C SER A 501 -6.18 21.19 -7.58
N ASP A 502 -7.33 21.71 -7.15
CA ASP A 502 -7.51 23.15 -6.98
C ASP A 502 -6.50 23.63 -5.94
N GLU A 503 -5.70 24.64 -6.27
CA GLU A 503 -4.61 25.13 -5.43
C GLU A 503 -5.10 25.68 -4.08
N LYS A 504 -6.40 25.99 -3.97
CA LYS A 504 -7.07 26.36 -2.70
C LYS A 504 -7.27 25.19 -1.73
N LEU A 505 -7.10 23.95 -2.18
CA LEU A 505 -7.34 22.75 -1.37
C LEU A 505 -6.12 22.27 -0.58
N VAL A 506 -4.96 22.94 -0.75
CA VAL A 506 -3.71 22.54 -0.10
C VAL A 506 -3.83 22.59 1.43
N PHE A 507 -4.49 23.63 1.96
CA PHE A 507 -4.76 23.75 3.40
C PHE A 507 -6.17 24.31 3.63
N GLN A 508 -6.81 23.87 4.71
CA GLN A 508 -8.05 24.49 5.18
C GLN A 508 -7.83 25.97 5.50
N GLU A 509 -8.83 26.80 5.24
CA GLU A 509 -8.83 28.21 5.66
C GLU A 509 -8.48 28.32 7.16
N GLY A 510 -7.44 29.10 7.47
CA GLY A 510 -7.00 29.37 8.85
C GLY A 510 -5.87 28.47 9.38
N VAL A 511 -5.45 27.41 8.66
CA VAL A 511 -4.24 26.66 9.01
C VAL A 511 -3.00 27.43 8.56
N LYS A 512 -2.14 27.79 9.51
CA LYS A 512 -0.86 28.42 9.22
C LYS A 512 0.24 27.36 9.19
N TYR A 513 0.87 27.16 8.05
CA TYR A 513 2.02 26.26 7.89
C TYR A 513 3.28 27.12 7.72
N ASP A 514 4.16 27.09 8.73
CA ASP A 514 5.33 27.98 8.82
C ASP A 514 6.63 27.33 8.33
N SER A 515 6.57 26.06 7.89
CA SER A 515 7.71 25.30 7.35
C SER A 515 7.69 25.26 5.83
N GLY A 516 8.78 24.78 5.22
CA GLY A 516 8.87 24.64 3.76
C GLY A 516 7.78 23.72 3.20
N ILE A 517 7.16 24.11 2.10
CA ILE A 517 6.15 23.31 1.41
C ILE A 517 6.32 23.40 -0.11
N GLY A 518 6.25 22.28 -0.79
CA GLY A 518 6.31 22.15 -2.23
C GLY A 518 5.13 21.35 -2.80
N PRO A 519 3.98 22.02 -3.06
CA PRO A 519 2.88 21.39 -3.78
C PRO A 519 3.29 21.20 -5.25
N GLY A 520 3.09 20.01 -5.80
CA GLY A 520 3.57 19.67 -7.13
C GLY A 520 2.99 20.55 -8.24
N VAL A 521 3.84 20.98 -9.18
CA VAL A 521 3.46 21.81 -10.34
C VAL A 521 3.56 21.07 -11.69
N TYR A 522 3.90 19.78 -11.64
CA TYR A 522 4.05 18.93 -12.81
C TYR A 522 3.44 17.55 -12.54
N ASP A 523 2.38 17.23 -13.28
CA ASP A 523 1.72 15.91 -13.29
C ASP A 523 2.63 14.85 -13.90
N ILE A 524 3.37 14.16 -13.05
CA ILE A 524 4.28 13.10 -13.47
C ILE A 524 3.54 11.85 -13.95
N HIS A 525 2.20 11.78 -13.82
CA HIS A 525 1.39 10.67 -14.32
C HIS A 525 0.93 10.88 -15.77
N SER A 526 1.20 12.04 -16.37
CA SER A 526 0.99 12.33 -17.80
C SER A 526 2.32 12.40 -18.57
N PRO A 527 2.38 11.91 -19.83
CA PRO A 527 3.53 12.14 -20.71
C PRO A 527 3.54 13.57 -21.30
N ARG A 528 2.49 14.37 -21.04
CA ARG A 528 2.41 15.76 -21.52
C ARG A 528 3.46 16.62 -20.81
N ILE A 529 4.21 17.39 -21.59
CA ILE A 529 5.16 18.38 -21.09
C ILE A 529 4.37 19.68 -20.78
N PRO A 530 4.29 20.14 -19.52
CA PRO A 530 3.65 21.41 -19.20
C PRO A 530 4.50 22.58 -19.72
N SER A 531 3.85 23.66 -20.17
CA SER A 531 4.54 24.87 -20.62
C SER A 531 5.10 25.67 -19.44
N THR A 532 6.04 26.59 -19.73
CA THR A 532 6.58 27.49 -18.69
C THR A 532 5.48 28.38 -18.10
N GLU A 533 4.52 28.81 -18.92
CA GLU A 533 3.39 29.64 -18.52
C GLU A 533 2.43 28.88 -17.60
N GLU A 534 2.10 27.63 -17.91
CA GLU A 534 1.23 26.78 -17.07
C GLU A 534 1.85 26.56 -15.69
N VAL A 535 3.17 26.29 -15.63
CA VAL A 535 3.87 26.13 -14.36
C VAL A 535 3.95 27.45 -13.60
N ALA A 536 4.23 28.56 -14.27
CA ALA A 536 4.29 29.88 -13.64
C ALA A 536 2.93 30.31 -13.07
N ASP A 537 1.83 30.03 -13.77
CA ASP A 537 0.46 30.26 -13.29
C ASP A 537 0.19 29.48 -12.00
N SER A 538 0.54 28.19 -12.00
CA SER A 538 0.41 27.31 -10.82
C SER A 538 1.19 27.86 -9.61
N ILE A 539 2.43 28.31 -9.81
CA ILE A 539 3.24 28.93 -8.76
C ILE A 539 2.57 30.21 -8.22
N ASN A 540 2.05 31.07 -9.10
CA ASN A 540 1.42 32.32 -8.65
C ASN A 540 0.15 32.06 -7.83
N LYS A 541 -0.67 31.07 -8.21
CA LYS A 541 -1.84 30.66 -7.43
C LYS A 541 -1.46 30.11 -6.06
N MET A 542 -0.39 29.32 -5.97
CA MET A 542 0.14 28.87 -4.67
C MET A 542 0.61 30.05 -3.80
N LEU A 543 1.19 31.09 -4.40
CA LEU A 543 1.59 32.31 -3.69
C LEU A 543 0.42 33.18 -3.21
N GLU A 544 -0.81 32.93 -3.67
CA GLU A 544 -2.01 33.58 -3.10
C GLU A 544 -2.33 33.06 -1.70
N VAL A 545 -1.88 31.83 -1.38
CA VAL A 545 -2.19 31.14 -0.11
C VAL A 545 -0.96 30.79 0.73
N LEU A 546 0.24 30.76 0.15
CA LEU A 546 1.51 30.42 0.81
C LEU A 546 2.50 31.58 0.78
N ASP A 547 3.31 31.73 1.86
CA ASP A 547 4.39 32.71 1.88
C ASP A 547 5.51 32.30 0.91
N SER A 548 5.93 33.25 0.07
CA SER A 548 7.05 33.11 -0.88
C SER A 548 8.35 32.57 -0.27
N LYS A 549 8.58 32.76 1.04
CA LYS A 549 9.80 32.31 1.74
C LYS A 549 9.81 30.81 2.03
N VAL A 550 8.64 30.17 2.05
CA VAL A 550 8.50 28.74 2.37
C VAL A 550 8.11 27.89 1.18
N LEU A 551 7.74 28.50 0.05
CA LEU A 551 7.33 27.79 -1.16
C LEU A 551 8.52 27.15 -1.90
N TRP A 552 8.43 25.85 -2.13
CA TRP A 552 9.29 25.05 -3.00
C TRP A 552 8.58 24.75 -4.32
N VAL A 553 9.35 24.55 -5.39
CA VAL A 553 8.84 24.19 -6.71
C VAL A 553 9.39 22.83 -7.12
N ASN A 554 8.51 21.84 -7.25
CA ASN A 554 8.85 20.46 -7.55
C ASN A 554 7.73 19.77 -8.37
N PRO A 555 8.02 18.61 -8.98
CA PRO A 555 6.98 17.75 -9.56
C PRO A 555 6.05 17.16 -8.49
N ASP A 556 4.94 16.55 -8.91
CA ASP A 556 4.01 15.85 -8.00
C ASP A 556 4.67 14.69 -7.25
N CYS A 557 5.52 13.90 -7.92
CA CYS A 557 6.13 12.69 -7.35
C CYS A 557 7.43 12.35 -8.12
N GLY A 558 8.05 11.20 -7.83
CA GLY A 558 9.22 10.69 -8.53
C GLY A 558 9.01 10.43 -10.02
N LEU A 559 10.08 10.53 -10.81
CA LEU A 559 10.03 10.50 -12.28
C LEU A 559 10.28 9.12 -12.90
N LYS A 560 10.33 8.06 -12.10
CA LYS A 560 10.67 6.68 -12.53
C LYS A 560 9.82 6.16 -13.69
N THR A 561 8.57 6.62 -13.81
CA THR A 561 7.63 6.14 -14.83
C THR A 561 7.67 6.95 -16.12
N ARG A 562 8.50 8.00 -16.21
CA ARG A 562 8.60 8.92 -17.36
C ARG A 562 9.86 8.65 -18.18
N LYS A 563 9.87 9.14 -19.41
CA LYS A 563 11.04 9.07 -20.30
C LYS A 563 11.84 10.36 -20.22
N TYR A 564 13.16 10.28 -20.40
CA TYR A 564 14.03 11.47 -20.43
C TYR A 564 13.57 12.53 -21.45
N SER A 565 13.02 12.12 -22.59
CA SER A 565 12.45 13.02 -23.60
C SER A 565 11.24 13.84 -23.12
N GLU A 566 10.58 13.40 -22.06
CA GLU A 566 9.46 14.08 -21.41
C GLU A 566 9.98 14.88 -20.20
N VAL A 567 10.86 14.26 -19.40
CA VAL A 567 11.40 14.81 -18.15
C VAL A 567 12.24 16.06 -18.38
N GLU A 568 13.22 16.01 -19.27
CA GLU A 568 14.15 17.14 -19.48
C GLU A 568 13.40 18.44 -19.84
N PRO A 569 12.55 18.49 -20.90
CA PRO A 569 11.86 19.72 -21.24
C PRO A 569 10.87 20.16 -20.15
N ALA A 570 10.21 19.23 -19.44
CA ALA A 570 9.32 19.58 -18.34
C ALA A 570 10.07 20.26 -17.18
N LEU A 571 11.22 19.72 -16.79
CA LEU A 571 12.05 20.31 -15.73
C LEU A 571 12.66 21.65 -16.17
N ARG A 572 13.06 21.80 -17.45
CA ARG A 572 13.51 23.10 -17.99
C ARG A 572 12.42 24.17 -17.89
N ASN A 573 11.18 23.83 -18.26
CA ASN A 573 10.03 24.73 -18.15
C ASN A 573 9.74 25.09 -16.69
N MET A 574 9.83 24.12 -15.78
CA MET A 574 9.64 24.33 -14.34
C MET A 574 10.68 25.29 -13.75
N VAL A 575 11.97 25.12 -14.08
CA VAL A 575 13.03 26.04 -13.63
C VAL A 575 12.88 27.43 -14.26
N ALA A 576 12.51 27.51 -15.54
CA ALA A 576 12.24 28.78 -16.21
C ALA A 576 11.09 29.54 -15.54
N ALA A 577 10.01 28.85 -15.20
CA ALA A 577 8.86 29.41 -14.48
C ALA A 577 9.26 29.93 -13.09
N ALA A 578 10.02 29.16 -12.32
CA ALA A 578 10.52 29.59 -11.01
C ALA A 578 11.40 30.85 -11.12
N LYS A 579 12.30 30.92 -12.10
CA LYS A 579 13.15 32.11 -12.35
C LYS A 579 12.32 33.34 -12.74
N LEU A 580 11.29 33.15 -13.57
CA LEU A 580 10.37 34.21 -13.96
C LEU A 580 9.64 34.78 -12.73
N VAL A 581 9.08 33.93 -11.88
CA VAL A 581 8.37 34.35 -10.67
C VAL A 581 9.31 35.01 -9.66
N ARG A 582 10.52 34.46 -9.44
CA ARG A 582 11.56 35.09 -8.59
C ARG A 582 11.89 36.52 -9.03
N THR A 583 11.99 36.75 -10.35
CA THR A 583 12.25 38.09 -10.91
C THR A 583 11.11 39.05 -10.62
N LYS A 584 9.85 38.59 -10.78
CA LYS A 584 8.66 39.40 -10.47
C LYS A 584 8.59 39.78 -8.99
N LEU A 585 8.81 38.82 -8.08
CA LEU A 585 8.81 39.06 -6.63
C LEU A 585 9.92 40.04 -6.22
N ALA A 586 11.10 39.96 -6.82
CA ALA A 586 12.19 40.90 -6.56
C ALA A 586 11.89 42.32 -7.06
N SER A 587 11.12 42.46 -8.15
CA SER A 587 10.73 43.76 -8.72
C SER A 587 9.49 44.40 -8.09
N GLY A 588 8.71 43.63 -7.33
CA GLY A 588 7.43 44.06 -6.74
C GLY A 588 7.51 44.49 -5.26
N ASN A 589 8.72 44.59 -4.70
CA ASN A 589 9.00 45.11 -3.35
C ASN A 589 9.45 46.56 -3.39
#